data_AF-A0A8G1ZYW4-F1
#
_entry.id   AF-A0A8G1ZYW4-F1
#
_cell.length_a   1.000
_cell.length_b   1.000
_cell.length_c   1.000
_cell.angle_alpha   90.00
_cell.angle_beta   90.00
_cell.angle_gamma   90.00
#
_symmetry.space_group_name_H-M   'P 1'
#
loop_
_entity.id
_entity.type
_entity.pdbx_description
1 polymer ?
#
loop_
_entity_poly.entity_id
_entity_poly.type
_entity_poly.pdbx_seq_one_letter_code
_entity_poly.pdbx_strand_id
1 'polypeptide(L)'
;MQPLPRLTSDRLASLPAGTRLKLGGHIVKLVGRGSFTNASGITQTMVDYIDSRGVQGSFEEKIFLSTATEHLNAVQCEHCFALRHPKDCVVRSITNYMTTRQAHFCDDKGCAEFYFAKHANRQKSSRRTRW
;
A
#
# COMPACT_ATOMS: atom_id res chain seq x y z
N MET A 1 -9.48 -12.83 10.88
CA MET A 1 -8.89 -11.53 10.48
C MET A 1 -9.53 -11.08 9.18
N GLN A 2 -10.10 -9.86 9.11
CA GLN A 2 -10.79 -9.37 7.90
C GLN A 2 -9.86 -8.47 7.06
N PRO A 3 -9.88 -8.58 5.72
CA PRO A 3 -9.14 -7.66 4.87
C PRO A 3 -9.76 -6.27 4.97
N LEU A 4 -8.91 -5.25 5.05
CA LEU A 4 -9.36 -3.87 5.03
C LEU A 4 -9.77 -3.49 3.59
N PRO A 5 -10.92 -2.83 3.41
CA PRO A 5 -11.39 -2.44 2.09
C PRO A 5 -10.40 -1.47 1.42
N ARG A 6 -10.31 -1.60 0.11
CA ARG A 6 -9.62 -0.62 -0.75
C ARG A 6 -10.51 0.61 -0.93
N LEU A 7 -9.89 1.71 -1.28
CA LEU A 7 -10.61 2.92 -1.65
C LEU A 7 -11.37 2.66 -2.97
N THR A 8 -12.62 3.10 -3.04
CA THR A 8 -13.44 3.05 -4.27
C THR A 8 -13.55 4.43 -4.89
N SER A 9 -13.90 4.52 -6.17
CA SER A 9 -14.07 5.82 -6.85
C SER A 9 -15.18 6.66 -6.20
N ASP A 10 -16.30 6.04 -5.85
CA ASP A 10 -17.41 6.70 -5.17
C ASP A 10 -16.98 7.23 -3.80
N ARG A 11 -16.24 6.40 -3.06
CA ARG A 11 -15.74 6.81 -1.75
C ARG A 11 -14.77 7.97 -1.89
N LEU A 12 -13.83 7.89 -2.83
CA LEU A 12 -12.89 8.97 -3.12
C LEU A 12 -13.61 10.28 -3.54
N ALA A 13 -14.71 10.21 -4.30
CA ALA A 13 -15.52 11.36 -4.66
C ALA A 13 -16.14 12.06 -3.45
N SER A 14 -16.53 11.27 -2.43
CA SER A 14 -17.18 11.77 -1.21
C SER A 14 -16.22 12.37 -0.19
N LEU A 15 -14.91 12.16 -0.35
CA LEU A 15 -13.91 12.62 0.63
C LEU A 15 -13.65 14.12 0.46
N PRO A 16 -13.67 14.89 1.56
CA PRO A 16 -13.30 16.30 1.50
C PRO A 16 -11.81 16.49 1.22
N ALA A 17 -11.47 17.61 0.59
CA ALA A 17 -10.09 18.05 0.48
C ALA A 17 -9.44 18.16 1.87
N GLY A 18 -8.16 17.80 1.97
CA GLY A 18 -7.40 17.69 3.20
C GLY A 18 -7.48 16.31 3.87
N THR A 19 -8.35 15.40 3.41
CA THR A 19 -8.44 14.04 3.95
C THR A 19 -7.10 13.33 3.84
N ARG A 20 -6.65 12.72 4.94
CA ARG A 20 -5.40 11.96 4.99
C ARG A 20 -5.65 10.54 4.49
N LEU A 21 -4.86 10.13 3.50
CA LEU A 21 -4.90 8.80 2.91
C LEU A 21 -3.52 8.18 2.97
N LYS A 22 -3.44 6.86 3.17
CA LYS A 22 -2.20 6.12 3.01
C LYS A 22 -2.08 5.71 1.56
N LEU A 23 -1.00 6.15 0.90
CA LEU A 23 -0.63 5.78 -0.45
C LEU A 23 0.66 4.95 -0.38
N GLY A 24 0.53 3.63 -0.46
CA GLY A 24 1.66 2.72 -0.25
C GLY A 24 2.31 2.91 1.13
N GLY A 25 3.58 3.33 1.13
CA GLY A 25 4.35 3.60 2.36
C GLY A 25 4.18 5.01 2.94
N HIS A 26 3.46 5.90 2.26
CA HIS A 26 3.37 7.32 2.60
C HIS A 26 1.96 7.72 3.03
N ILE A 27 1.86 8.79 3.82
CA ILE A 27 0.58 9.45 4.10
C ILE A 27 0.52 10.74 3.29
N VAL A 28 -0.53 10.87 2.49
CA VAL A 28 -0.79 12.03 1.64
C VAL A 28 -2.08 12.72 2.06
N LYS A 29 -2.23 14.00 1.72
CA LYS A 29 -3.48 14.75 1.87
C LYS A 29 -4.15 14.87 0.50
N LEU A 30 -5.40 14.42 0.39
CA LEU A 30 -6.20 14.59 -0.81
C LEU A 30 -6.40 16.09 -1.08
N VAL A 31 -6.17 16.55 -2.30
CA VAL A 31 -6.47 17.93 -2.72
C VAL A 31 -7.76 17.93 -3.52
N GLY A 32 -7.87 17.07 -4.53
CA GLY A 32 -9.03 17.02 -5.39
C GLY A 32 -8.92 15.98 -6.50
N ARG A 33 -9.89 16.03 -7.41
CA ARG A 33 -9.94 15.22 -8.62
C ARG A 33 -10.10 16.12 -9.82
N GLY A 34 -9.41 15.81 -10.91
CA GLY A 34 -9.48 16.55 -12.15
C GLY A 34 -9.44 15.62 -13.35
N SER A 35 -9.82 16.12 -14.51
CA SER A 35 -9.64 15.41 -15.78
C SER A 35 -8.43 15.99 -16.51
N PHE A 36 -7.55 15.12 -16.99
CA PHE A 36 -6.39 15.48 -17.77
C PHE A 36 -6.46 14.78 -19.12
N THR A 37 -6.34 15.55 -20.21
CA THR A 37 -6.27 14.99 -21.57
C THR A 37 -4.83 15.08 -22.05
N ASN A 38 -4.24 13.94 -22.38
CA ASN A 38 -2.87 13.90 -22.88
C ASN A 38 -2.78 14.33 -24.35
N ALA A 39 -1.55 14.50 -24.87
CA ALA A 39 -1.31 14.88 -26.27
C ALA A 39 -1.86 13.87 -27.30
N SER A 40 -2.15 12.64 -26.89
CA SER A 40 -2.78 11.60 -27.71
C SER A 40 -4.32 11.67 -27.69
N GLY A 41 -4.90 12.68 -27.02
CA GLY A 41 -6.36 12.85 -26.90
C GLY A 41 -7.03 11.93 -25.87
N ILE A 42 -6.26 11.19 -25.06
CA ILE A 42 -6.81 10.30 -24.04
C ILE A 42 -7.07 11.11 -22.77
N THR A 43 -8.34 11.17 -22.36
CA THR A 43 -8.74 11.77 -21.09
C THR A 43 -8.64 10.75 -19.95
N GLN A 44 -7.91 11.12 -18.90
CA GLN A 44 -7.72 10.35 -17.69
C GLN A 44 -8.21 11.16 -16.49
N THR A 45 -8.76 10.47 -15.49
CA THR A 45 -9.08 11.13 -14.22
C THR A 45 -7.85 11.09 -13.34
N MET A 46 -7.44 12.25 -12.86
CA MET A 46 -6.28 12.47 -12.01
C MET A 46 -6.74 12.79 -10.60
N VAL A 47 -5.96 12.33 -9.62
CA VAL A 47 -6.16 12.60 -8.20
C VAL A 47 -4.97 13.39 -7.72
N ASP A 48 -5.24 14.62 -7.31
CA ASP A 48 -4.22 15.53 -6.81
C ASP A 48 -4.09 15.37 -5.30
N TYR A 49 -2.85 15.36 -4.83
CA TYR A 49 -2.53 15.19 -3.42
C TYR A 49 -1.29 15.99 -3.03
N ILE A 50 -1.12 16.17 -1.73
CA ILE A 50 0.10 16.74 -1.13
C ILE A 50 0.77 15.66 -0.28
N ASP A 51 2.05 15.41 -0.54
CA ASP A 51 2.84 14.45 0.21
C ASP A 51 3.19 14.97 1.62
N SER A 52 3.83 14.13 2.44
CA SER A 52 4.23 14.51 3.79
C SER A 52 5.27 15.64 3.87
N ARG A 53 5.94 15.96 2.75
CA ARG A 53 6.91 17.06 2.63
C ARG A 53 6.26 18.35 2.14
N GLY A 54 4.96 18.35 1.88
CA GLY A 54 4.25 19.50 1.32
C GLY A 54 4.34 19.61 -0.20
N VAL A 55 4.91 18.61 -0.88
CA VAL A 55 5.06 18.61 -2.35
C VAL A 55 3.76 18.14 -2.98
N GLN A 56 3.27 18.90 -3.96
CA GLN A 56 2.12 18.49 -4.77
C GLN A 56 2.50 17.34 -5.69
N GLY A 57 1.62 16.35 -5.77
CA GLY A 57 1.71 15.24 -6.70
C GLY A 57 0.33 14.94 -7.29
N SER A 58 0.35 14.20 -8.40
CA SER A 58 -0.86 13.75 -9.07
C SER A 58 -0.67 12.33 -9.58
N PHE A 59 -1.69 11.50 -9.43
CA PHE A 59 -1.72 10.15 -9.98
C PHE A 59 -3.01 9.91 -10.75
N GLU A 60 -2.95 9.05 -11.76
CA GLU A 60 -4.16 8.51 -12.37
C GLU A 60 -5.01 7.83 -11.30
N GLU A 61 -6.31 8.08 -11.30
CA GLU A 61 -7.25 7.58 -10.31
C GLU A 61 -7.18 6.05 -10.17
N LYS A 62 -7.03 5.32 -11.28
CA LYS A 62 -6.91 3.85 -11.24
C LYS A 62 -5.73 3.40 -10.39
N ILE A 63 -4.57 4.03 -10.57
CA ILE A 63 -3.37 3.74 -9.79
C ILE A 63 -3.60 4.15 -8.33
N PHE A 64 -4.20 5.32 -8.12
CA PHE A 64 -4.51 5.82 -6.79
C PHE A 64 -5.44 4.87 -6.02
N LEU A 65 -6.54 4.40 -6.59
CA LEU A 65 -7.47 3.46 -5.95
C LEU A 65 -6.83 2.09 -5.67
N SER A 66 -5.90 1.64 -6.52
CA SER A 66 -5.20 0.37 -6.32
C SER A 66 -4.22 0.40 -5.14
N THR A 67 -3.74 1.58 -4.75
CA THR A 67 -2.66 1.74 -3.76
C THR A 67 -3.10 2.49 -2.51
N ALA A 68 -4.10 3.36 -2.60
CA ALA A 68 -4.55 4.22 -1.53
C ALA A 68 -5.57 3.54 -0.60
N THR A 69 -5.58 3.96 0.67
CA THR A 69 -6.58 3.54 1.66
C THR A 69 -6.77 4.61 2.74
N GLU A 70 -8.00 4.69 3.29
CA GLU A 70 -8.31 5.52 4.47
C GLU A 70 -7.66 4.95 5.75
N HIS A 71 -7.27 3.67 5.74
CA HIS A 71 -6.67 3.02 6.89
C HIS A 71 -5.16 3.32 6.99
N LEU A 72 -4.82 4.43 7.66
CA LEU A 72 -3.44 4.94 7.76
C LEU A 72 -2.41 3.93 8.32
N ASN A 73 -2.86 3.05 9.20
CA ASN A 73 -2.02 2.03 9.82
C ASN A 73 -2.00 0.72 9.03
N ALA A 74 -2.78 0.57 7.96
CA ALA A 74 -2.86 -0.67 7.21
C ALA A 74 -1.50 -1.06 6.61
N VAL A 75 -1.19 -2.35 6.66
CA VAL A 75 -0.02 -2.93 6.01
C VAL A 75 -0.47 -3.88 4.91
N GLN A 76 0.30 -3.96 3.84
CA GLN A 76 0.02 -4.87 2.74
C GLN A 76 0.76 -6.18 2.98
N CYS A 77 0.07 -7.30 2.85
CA CYS A 77 0.71 -8.60 2.86
C CYS A 77 1.57 -8.78 1.60
N GLU A 78 2.82 -9.18 1.77
CA GLU A 78 3.76 -9.39 0.67
C GLU A 78 3.41 -10.60 -0.23
N HIS A 79 2.64 -11.56 0.29
CA HIS A 79 2.24 -12.74 -0.47
C HIS A 79 0.92 -12.56 -1.22
N CYS A 80 -0.15 -12.17 -0.50
CA CYS A 80 -1.50 -12.09 -1.07
C CYS A 80 -1.98 -10.67 -1.39
N PHE A 81 -1.16 -9.65 -1.14
CA PHE A 81 -1.44 -8.23 -1.41
C PHE A 81 -2.68 -7.63 -0.73
N ALA A 82 -3.31 -8.38 0.18
CA ALA A 82 -4.41 -7.90 1.01
C ALA A 82 -3.92 -6.82 1.99
N LEU A 83 -4.71 -5.76 2.15
CA LEU A 83 -4.52 -4.78 3.22
C LEU A 83 -5.04 -5.37 4.53
N ARG A 84 -4.23 -5.29 5.57
CA ARG A 84 -4.52 -5.83 6.90
C ARG A 84 -4.13 -4.83 7.98
N HIS A 85 -4.72 -5.01 9.16
CA HIS A 85 -4.21 -4.33 10.33
C HIS A 85 -2.83 -4.93 10.72
N PRO A 86 -1.85 -4.15 11.20
CA PRO A 86 -0.52 -4.68 11.54
C PRO A 86 -0.54 -5.83 12.56
N LYS A 87 -1.51 -5.81 13.48
CA LYS A 87 -1.73 -6.89 14.48
C LYS A 87 -2.16 -8.22 13.85
N ASP A 88 -2.70 -8.19 12.64
CA ASP A 88 -3.12 -9.37 11.88
C ASP A 88 -2.00 -9.91 10.98
N CYS A 89 -0.79 -9.42 11.15
CA CYS A 89 0.36 -9.78 10.33
C CYS A 89 1.57 -10.14 11.17
N VAL A 90 2.28 -11.17 10.72
CA VAL A 90 3.62 -11.49 11.18
C VAL A 90 4.64 -10.75 10.34
N VAL A 91 5.67 -10.22 10.99
CA VAL A 91 6.79 -9.57 10.32
C VAL A 91 7.89 -10.60 10.06
N ARG A 92 8.42 -10.62 8.84
CA ARG A 92 9.60 -11.43 8.46
C ARG A 92 10.56 -10.59 7.64
N SER A 93 11.85 -10.84 7.83
CA SER A 93 12.89 -10.26 6.98
C SER A 93 12.96 -11.02 5.66
N ILE A 94 12.95 -10.30 4.56
CA ILE A 94 13.26 -10.81 3.22
C ILE A 94 14.67 -10.32 2.88
N THR A 95 15.58 -11.27 2.74
CA THR A 95 16.96 -10.99 2.33
C THR A 95 17.16 -11.48 0.90
N ASN A 96 17.67 -10.61 0.05
CA ASN A 96 18.26 -10.96 -1.24
C ASN A 96 19.76 -10.62 -1.23
N TYR A 97 20.45 -10.84 -2.34
CA TYR A 97 21.91 -10.67 -2.41
C TYR A 97 22.41 -9.25 -2.14
N MET A 98 21.56 -8.21 -2.32
CA MET A 98 21.94 -6.80 -2.11
C MET A 98 21.33 -6.16 -0.86
N THR A 99 20.18 -6.66 -0.41
CA THR A 99 19.32 -5.92 0.52
C THR A 99 18.58 -6.86 1.45
N THR A 100 18.35 -6.37 2.67
CA THR A 100 17.39 -6.98 3.61
C THR A 100 16.31 -5.96 3.93
N ARG A 101 15.04 -6.36 3.82
CA ARG A 101 13.90 -5.53 4.23
C ARG A 101 12.93 -6.32 5.10
N GLN A 102 12.24 -5.61 5.99
CA GLN A 102 11.11 -6.18 6.74
C GLN A 102 9.86 -6.19 5.86
N ALA A 103 9.09 -7.26 5.94
CA ALA A 103 7.84 -7.41 5.21
C ALA A 103 6.76 -8.01 6.11
N HIS A 104 5.50 -7.65 5.84
CA HIS A 104 4.33 -8.12 6.57
C HIS A 104 3.68 -9.29 5.82
N PHE A 105 3.29 -10.32 6.56
CA PHE A 105 2.59 -11.49 6.04
C PHE A 105 1.35 -11.76 6.87
N CYS A 106 0.24 -12.16 6.24
CA CYS A 106 -0.94 -12.55 6.99
C CYS A 106 -0.64 -13.72 7.93
N ASP A 107 -1.08 -13.60 9.18
CA ASP A 107 -0.88 -14.62 10.21
C ASP A 107 -1.79 -15.86 9.99
N ASP A 108 -2.99 -15.63 9.46
CA ASP A 108 -4.07 -16.64 9.34
C ASP A 108 -3.89 -17.67 8.21
N LYS A 109 -3.11 -17.36 7.17
CA LYS A 109 -3.08 -18.13 5.91
C LYS A 109 -1.75 -18.80 5.62
N GLY A 110 -0.81 -18.81 6.56
CA GLY A 110 0.55 -19.29 6.31
C GLY A 110 1.25 -18.53 5.17
N CYS A 111 0.89 -17.25 4.97
CA CYS A 111 1.36 -16.45 3.83
C CYS A 111 2.88 -16.30 3.82
N ALA A 112 3.51 -16.29 5.00
CA ALA A 112 4.96 -16.28 5.12
C ALA A 112 5.55 -17.57 4.58
N GLU A 113 5.06 -18.73 5.02
CA GLU A 113 5.55 -20.04 4.57
C GLU A 113 5.43 -20.20 3.05
N PHE A 114 4.26 -19.91 2.49
CA PHE A 114 4.04 -20.00 1.04
C PHE A 114 4.97 -19.09 0.24
N TYR A 115 5.20 -17.87 0.73
CA TYR A 115 6.09 -16.94 0.07
C TYR A 115 7.53 -17.44 0.02
N PHE A 116 8.08 -17.87 1.16
CA PHE A 116 9.47 -18.33 1.22
C PHE A 116 9.67 -19.69 0.53
N ALA A 117 8.65 -20.55 0.51
CA ALA A 117 8.68 -21.78 -0.29
C ALA A 117 8.77 -21.47 -1.80
N LYS A 118 7.99 -20.49 -2.29
CA LYS A 118 8.01 -20.06 -3.69
C LYS A 118 9.27 -19.28 -4.07
N HIS A 119 9.89 -18.61 -3.10
CA HIS A 119 11.08 -17.79 -3.28
C HIS A 119 12.25 -18.36 -2.49
N ALA A 120 12.68 -19.58 -2.81
CA ALA A 120 13.75 -20.29 -2.11
C ALA A 120 15.10 -19.55 -2.09
N ASN A 121 15.34 -18.67 -3.07
CA ASN A 121 16.52 -17.79 -3.11
C ASN A 121 16.44 -16.59 -2.15
N ARG A 122 15.31 -16.39 -1.47
CA ARG A 122 15.13 -15.37 -0.42
C ARG A 122 15.21 -16.06 0.93
N GLN A 123 16.27 -15.77 1.69
CA GLN A 123 16.45 -16.41 2.99
C GLN A 123 15.49 -15.84 4.05
N LYS A 124 14.91 -16.71 4.87
CA LYS A 124 14.14 -16.36 6.06
C LYS A 124 15.12 -15.99 7.17
N SER A 125 15.44 -14.71 7.33
CA SER A 125 16.19 -14.26 8.51
C SER A 125 15.22 -14.03 9.67
N SER A 126 15.11 -15.02 10.56
CA SER A 126 14.39 -14.87 11.82
C SER A 126 15.27 -14.10 12.81
N ARG A 127 15.07 -12.79 12.95
CA ARG A 127 15.56 -12.08 14.14
C ARG A 127 14.73 -12.56 15.33
N ARG A 128 15.25 -13.54 16.05
CA ARG A 128 14.83 -13.86 17.42
C ARG A 128 15.42 -12.76 18.29
N THR A 129 14.75 -11.63 18.42
CA THR A 129 15.12 -10.61 19.42
C THR A 129 14.79 -11.22 20.79
N ARG A 130 15.79 -11.82 21.45
CA ARG A 130 15.75 -12.04 22.88
C ARG A 130 15.84 -10.66 23.53
N TRP A 131 14.78 -10.29 24.24
CA TRP A 131 14.80 -9.20 25.22
C TRP A 131 15.54 -9.70 26.47
#